data_AF-A0A504YBB3-F1
#
_entry.id   AF-A0A504YBB3-F1
#
_cell.length_a   1.000
_cell.length_b   1.000
_cell.length_c   1.000
_cell.angle_alpha   90.00
_cell.angle_beta   90.00
_cell.angle_gamma   90.00
#
_symmetry.space_group_name_H-M   'P 1'
#
loop_
_entity.id
_entity.type
_entity.pdbx_description
1 polymer ?
#
loop_
_entity_poly.entity_id
_entity_poly.type
_entity_poly.pdbx_seq_one_letter_code
_entity_poly.pdbx_strand_id
1 'polypeptide(L)'
;MRSRQPPSGGVEDHADVAASTVLGSSASSSPAAAAASLLQDEVLPRLRKESGPSNAAICDAYATRLRQEATEEERRRGPHWRARCSPSILVALLIWATIALVVYMKVDNSRLRPGAAPDTTSVETPLSQLPESCRGHYCLREGGKEPFGAVLGAHDGVFAYSNCNSDTCTSLLKYQMAIPLPPGARTALDAPHATTRLMTTGMKWQCVEFARRYWMLRGKPTPAFFGPVVGAADIWDTLTHVTFLDNATTAPLLKFKNGARLGYGGSAPRVGDLLIYPRDAEGFFSYGHVAVVVRVEMTTKAETDDSHMDAAVTSSKPRQRHGLVYLAEQNWDSATWPNPYHNYSRSLPLVVLESAEGLPLQYTIQDSLHGIQGWVRYDDEP
;
A
#
# COMPACT_ATOMS: atom_id res chain seq x y z
N MET A 1 -47.56 -27.11 -25.63
CA MET A 1 -48.22 -28.40 -25.28
C MET A 1 -47.23 -29.53 -25.50
N ARG A 2 -47.30 -30.61 -24.69
CA ARG A 2 -46.35 -31.76 -24.64
C ARG A 2 -44.93 -31.32 -24.23
N SER A 3 -44.37 -31.58 -23.04
CA SER A 3 -44.44 -32.70 -22.06
C SER A 3 -43.61 -33.94 -22.43
N ARG A 4 -42.57 -34.21 -21.62
CA ARG A 4 -42.15 -35.54 -21.14
C ARG A 4 -41.18 -35.46 -19.95
N GLN A 5 -41.34 -36.41 -19.03
CA GLN A 5 -40.62 -36.73 -17.78
C GLN A 5 -40.62 -38.29 -17.68
N PRO A 6 -39.99 -38.93 -16.67
CA PRO A 6 -38.74 -38.64 -15.97
C PRO A 6 -37.63 -39.51 -16.64
N PRO A 7 -36.96 -40.57 -16.10
CA PRO A 7 -36.72 -41.05 -14.71
C PRO A 7 -35.46 -40.40 -14.06
N SER A 8 -35.07 -40.52 -12.78
CA SER A 8 -35.51 -41.25 -11.56
C SER A 8 -35.19 -42.76 -11.42
N GLY A 9 -34.02 -43.12 -10.86
CA GLY A 9 -33.69 -44.48 -10.42
C GLY A 9 -32.63 -44.51 -9.30
N GLY A 10 -32.83 -45.36 -8.30
CA GLY A 10 -31.92 -45.62 -7.18
C GLY A 10 -32.15 -47.03 -6.62
N VAL A 11 -31.10 -47.63 -6.07
CA VAL A 11 -31.10 -48.98 -5.47
C VAL A 11 -30.15 -48.97 -4.27
N GLU A 12 -30.60 -49.50 -3.15
CA GLU A 12 -29.81 -49.76 -1.93
C GLU A 12 -29.12 -51.13 -2.05
N ASP A 13 -28.00 -51.36 -1.34
CA ASP A 13 -27.94 -52.51 -0.42
C ASP A 13 -26.80 -52.41 0.62
N HIS A 14 -26.91 -53.23 1.67
CA HIS A 14 -26.01 -53.28 2.84
C HIS A 14 -24.83 -54.27 2.69
N ALA A 15 -23.75 -54.01 3.44
CA ALA A 15 -22.82 -55.04 3.91
C ALA A 15 -22.05 -54.60 5.17
N ASP A 16 -22.36 -55.19 6.33
CA ASP A 16 -21.60 -55.02 7.58
C ASP A 16 -20.43 -56.02 7.68
N VAL A 17 -19.25 -55.57 8.14
CA VAL A 17 -18.20 -56.47 8.69
C VAL A 17 -17.55 -55.86 9.94
N ALA A 18 -17.35 -56.72 10.94
CA ALA A 18 -17.02 -56.38 12.32
C ALA A 18 -15.63 -55.75 12.58
N ALA A 19 -15.65 -54.77 13.48
CA ALA A 19 -14.78 -54.55 14.65
C ALA A 19 -13.42 -55.28 14.80
N SER A 20 -12.45 -54.55 15.34
CA SER A 20 -11.52 -55.08 16.36
C SER A 20 -11.05 -53.97 17.31
N THR A 21 -11.19 -54.21 18.62
CA THR A 21 -10.79 -53.29 19.70
C THR A 21 -9.54 -53.82 20.37
N VAL A 22 -8.51 -52.99 20.57
CA VAL A 22 -7.40 -53.27 21.48
C VAL A 22 -7.16 -52.08 22.38
N LEU A 23 -7.28 -52.30 23.70
CA LEU A 23 -6.89 -51.38 24.75
C LEU A 23 -5.42 -51.65 25.15
N GLY A 24 -4.67 -50.61 25.48
CA GLY A 24 -3.28 -50.74 25.94
C GLY A 24 -2.81 -49.48 26.67
N SER A 25 -3.00 -49.44 27.99
CA SER A 25 -2.58 -48.33 28.85
C SER A 25 -1.81 -48.87 30.05
N SER A 26 -0.56 -48.42 30.22
CA SER A 26 0.35 -48.71 31.33
C SER A 26 1.28 -47.52 31.54
N ALA A 27 1.69 -47.24 32.79
CA ALA A 27 2.46 -46.04 33.13
C ALA A 27 3.62 -46.31 34.10
N SER A 28 4.60 -45.38 34.14
CA SER A 28 5.74 -45.28 35.06
C SER A 28 6.75 -46.46 35.02
N SER A 29 8.05 -46.29 35.25
CA SER A 29 8.69 -45.48 36.31
C SER A 29 10.20 -45.25 36.04
N SER A 30 10.80 -44.33 36.80
CA SER A 30 12.25 -44.01 36.83
C SER A 30 12.91 -44.61 38.09
N PRO A 31 14.20 -44.38 38.41
CA PRO A 31 15.36 -44.00 37.59
C PRO A 31 16.59 -44.93 37.82
N ALA A 32 17.72 -44.69 37.13
CA ALA A 32 19.03 -45.22 37.49
C ALA A 32 20.13 -44.17 37.20
N ALA A 33 21.30 -44.28 37.85
CA ALA A 33 22.28 -43.18 37.93
C ALA A 33 23.74 -43.61 37.70
N ALA A 34 24.56 -42.60 37.40
CA ALA A 34 26.01 -42.53 37.58
C ALA A 34 26.94 -43.49 36.80
N ALA A 35 27.62 -42.94 35.79
CA ALA A 35 29.05 -43.13 35.60
C ALA A 35 29.67 -41.78 35.20
N ALA A 36 30.84 -41.44 35.74
CA ALA A 36 31.49 -40.16 35.50
C ALA A 36 32.65 -40.30 34.50
N SER A 37 32.98 -39.22 33.79
CA SER A 37 34.27 -39.05 33.14
C SER A 37 34.73 -37.60 33.31
N LEU A 38 35.91 -37.40 33.89
CA LEU A 38 36.54 -36.08 33.98
C LEU A 38 37.40 -35.85 32.73
N LEU A 39 37.14 -34.74 32.04
CA LEU A 39 38.15 -34.01 31.27
C LEU A 39 38.11 -32.55 31.72
N GLN A 40 39.28 -31.92 31.78
CA GLN A 40 39.48 -30.65 32.49
C GLN A 40 39.38 -29.46 31.53
N ASP A 41 38.80 -28.35 31.99
CA ASP A 41 38.75 -27.08 31.25
C ASP A 41 40.15 -26.45 31.13
N GLU A 42 40.65 -26.28 29.89
CA GLU A 42 41.58 -25.18 29.61
C GLU A 42 40.78 -23.88 29.41
N VAL A 43 40.78 -23.03 30.44
CA VAL A 43 40.08 -21.74 30.41
C VAL A 43 40.87 -20.72 29.58
N LEU A 44 40.74 -20.82 28.24
CA LEU A 44 41.14 -19.75 27.33
C LEU A 44 40.35 -18.46 27.67
N PRO A 45 41.01 -17.31 27.85
CA PRO A 45 40.31 -16.08 28.21
C PRO A 45 39.40 -15.64 27.06
N ARG A 46 38.08 -15.66 27.30
CA ARG A 46 37.07 -15.19 26.34
C ARG A 46 37.40 -13.76 25.91
N LEU A 47 37.85 -13.60 24.67
CA LEU A 47 38.01 -12.29 24.05
C LEU A 47 36.64 -11.60 24.07
N ARG A 48 36.52 -10.55 24.87
CA ARG A 48 35.24 -9.89 25.17
C ARG A 48 34.80 -9.07 23.96
N LYS A 49 34.20 -9.75 22.97
CA LYS A 49 33.65 -9.13 21.76
C LYS A 49 32.72 -8.00 22.16
N GLU A 50 33.18 -6.77 21.97
CA GLU A 50 32.43 -5.58 22.36
C GLU A 50 31.11 -5.56 21.59
N SER A 51 30.01 -5.57 22.32
CA SER A 51 28.70 -5.34 21.75
C SER A 51 28.65 -3.89 21.29
N GLY A 52 28.75 -3.69 19.97
CA GLY A 52 28.57 -2.36 19.38
C GLY A 52 27.25 -1.73 19.84
N PRO A 53 27.14 -0.39 19.85
CA PRO A 53 25.95 0.31 20.33
C PRO A 53 24.71 -0.24 19.63
N SER A 54 23.68 -0.57 20.41
CA SER A 54 22.44 -1.10 19.86
C SER A 54 21.81 -0.09 18.90
N ASN A 55 21.00 -0.56 17.95
CA ASN A 55 20.34 0.33 16.99
C ASN A 55 19.51 1.43 17.67
N ALA A 56 18.97 1.17 18.88
CA ALA A 56 18.34 2.19 19.72
C ALA A 56 19.33 3.29 20.16
N ALA A 57 20.51 2.93 20.67
CA ALA A 57 21.54 3.90 21.05
C ALA A 57 22.06 4.74 19.87
N ILE A 58 22.09 4.15 18.65
CA ILE A 58 22.40 4.90 17.42
C ILE A 58 21.29 5.90 17.09
N CYS A 59 20.02 5.51 17.21
CA CYS A 59 18.87 6.41 17.03
C CYS A 59 18.84 7.53 18.08
N ASP A 60 19.10 7.23 19.36
CA ASP A 60 19.12 8.22 20.44
C ASP A 60 20.26 9.23 20.27
N ALA A 61 21.44 8.79 19.83
CA ALA A 61 22.56 9.67 19.48
C ALA A 61 22.20 10.60 18.33
N TYR A 62 21.53 10.09 17.28
CA TYR A 62 21.07 10.89 16.14
C TYR A 62 19.98 11.90 16.54
N ALA A 63 18.98 11.48 17.33
CA ALA A 63 17.93 12.37 17.84
C ALA A 63 18.49 13.46 18.77
N THR A 64 19.50 13.13 19.58
CA THR A 64 20.21 14.10 20.44
C THR A 64 20.98 15.12 19.60
N ARG A 65 21.66 14.66 18.55
CA ARG A 65 22.37 15.54 17.60
C ARG A 65 21.41 16.51 16.89
N LEU A 66 20.28 16.04 16.37
CA LEU A 66 19.29 16.90 15.71
C LEU A 66 18.73 18.00 16.65
N ARG A 67 18.54 17.69 17.94
CA ARG A 67 18.15 18.68 18.96
C ARG A 67 19.25 19.74 19.19
N GLN A 68 20.51 19.34 19.19
CA GLN A 68 21.65 20.26 19.32
C GLN A 68 21.78 21.17 18.09
N GLU A 69 21.68 20.62 16.88
CA GLU A 69 21.72 21.37 15.62
C GLU A 69 20.57 22.40 15.53
N ALA A 70 19.34 22.01 15.92
CA ALA A 70 18.21 22.94 16.00
C ALA A 70 18.42 24.06 17.05
N THR A 71 18.98 23.73 18.22
CA THR A 71 19.29 24.70 19.29
C THR A 71 20.41 25.66 18.86
N GLU A 72 21.38 25.20 18.07
CA GLU A 72 22.37 26.08 17.46
C GLU A 72 21.78 26.98 16.39
N GLU A 73 20.89 26.49 15.52
CA GLU A 73 20.26 27.37 14.52
C GLU A 73 19.39 28.44 15.19
N GLU A 74 18.67 28.10 16.26
CA GLU A 74 17.91 29.06 17.06
C GLU A 74 18.81 30.11 17.75
N ARG A 75 20.03 29.75 18.16
CA ARG A 75 21.05 30.74 18.60
C ARG A 75 21.64 31.57 17.46
N ARG A 76 21.81 30.98 16.26
CA ARG A 76 22.32 31.68 15.06
C ARG A 76 21.29 32.68 14.51
N ARG A 77 20.00 32.48 14.78
CA ARG A 77 18.93 33.48 14.60
C ARG A 77 19.05 34.59 15.67
N GLY A 78 20.07 35.44 15.52
CA GLY A 78 20.34 36.55 16.42
C GLY A 78 19.14 37.49 16.61
N PRO A 79 19.06 38.21 17.75
CA PRO A 79 17.86 38.95 18.17
C PRO A 79 17.62 40.23 17.34
N HIS A 80 17.10 40.06 16.12
CA HIS A 80 16.75 41.15 15.22
C HIS A 80 15.50 41.94 15.62
N TRP A 81 14.78 41.52 16.67
CA TRP A 81 13.64 42.23 17.25
C TRP A 81 14.03 43.48 18.07
N ARG A 82 14.93 44.32 17.54
CA ARG A 82 14.93 45.76 17.89
C ARG A 82 13.77 46.42 17.15
N ALA A 83 12.57 46.26 17.69
CA ALA A 83 11.36 46.90 17.21
C ALA A 83 11.49 48.43 17.31
N ARG A 84 12.02 49.06 16.25
CA ARG A 84 11.81 50.49 16.02
C ARG A 84 10.32 50.67 15.77
N CYS A 85 9.63 51.40 16.65
CA CYS A 85 8.22 51.74 16.49
C CYS A 85 8.03 52.70 15.30
N SER A 86 8.09 52.16 14.08
CA SER A 86 7.74 52.88 12.86
C SER A 86 6.26 53.30 12.94
N PRO A 87 5.89 54.53 12.53
CA PRO A 87 4.49 54.94 12.44
C PRO A 87 3.63 53.98 11.64
N SER A 88 4.21 53.28 10.65
CA SER A 88 3.52 52.26 9.85
C SER A 88 3.00 51.07 10.67
N ILE A 89 3.62 50.72 11.80
CA ILE A 89 3.15 49.65 12.69
C ILE A 89 1.89 50.09 13.43
N LEU A 90 1.85 51.34 13.92
CA LEU A 90 0.67 51.90 14.57
C LEU A 90 -0.50 52.05 13.60
N VAL A 91 -0.23 52.47 12.35
CA VAL A 91 -1.23 52.51 11.27
C VAL A 91 -1.75 51.11 10.94
N ALA A 92 -0.87 50.11 10.84
CA ALA A 92 -1.29 48.72 10.61
C ALA A 92 -2.17 48.17 11.74
N LEU A 93 -1.82 48.45 13.00
CA LEU A 93 -2.63 48.05 14.16
C LEU A 93 -3.99 48.75 14.19
N LEU A 94 -4.07 50.03 13.81
CA LEU A 94 -5.35 50.75 13.66
C LEU A 94 -6.22 50.16 12.53
N ILE A 95 -5.62 49.76 11.42
CA ILE A 95 -6.33 49.07 10.32
C ILE A 95 -6.87 47.72 10.79
N TRP A 96 -6.07 46.91 11.49
CA TRP A 96 -6.55 45.64 12.05
C TRP A 96 -7.62 45.81 13.13
N ALA A 97 -7.50 46.81 14.01
CA ALA A 97 -8.51 47.12 15.02
C ALA A 97 -9.84 47.59 14.41
N THR A 98 -9.80 48.42 13.36
CA THR A 98 -11.01 48.87 12.65
C THR A 98 -11.67 47.75 11.84
N ILE A 99 -10.89 46.88 11.19
CA ILE A 99 -11.41 45.66 10.54
C ILE A 99 -12.09 44.75 11.59
N ALA A 100 -11.43 44.50 12.73
CA ALA A 100 -11.99 43.69 13.80
C ALA A 100 -13.29 44.29 14.38
N LEU A 101 -13.34 45.61 14.57
CA LEU A 101 -14.54 46.31 15.03
C LEU A 101 -15.70 46.22 14.01
N VAL A 102 -15.43 46.37 12.72
CA VAL A 102 -16.43 46.22 11.66
C VAL A 102 -16.96 44.78 11.57
N VAL A 103 -16.08 43.78 11.70
CA VAL A 103 -16.49 42.36 11.76
C VAL A 103 -17.35 42.11 13.00
N TYR A 104 -16.92 42.56 14.18
CA TYR A 104 -17.66 42.43 15.44
C TYR A 104 -19.06 43.05 15.33
N MET A 105 -19.16 44.31 14.90
CA MET A 105 -20.43 45.00 14.70
C MET A 105 -21.35 44.29 13.71
N LYS A 106 -20.81 43.62 12.68
CA LYS A 106 -21.61 42.86 11.69
C LYS A 106 -22.06 41.50 12.22
N VAL A 107 -21.28 40.86 13.09
CA VAL A 107 -21.62 39.61 13.79
C VAL A 107 -22.64 39.84 14.90
N ASP A 108 -22.58 40.98 15.59
CA ASP A 108 -23.52 41.30 16.67
C ASP A 108 -24.89 41.78 16.13
N ASN A 109 -24.91 42.62 15.10
CA ASN A 109 -26.15 42.98 14.39
C ASN A 109 -26.89 41.78 13.77
N SER A 110 -26.20 40.67 13.51
CA SER A 110 -26.85 39.43 13.03
C SER A 110 -27.37 38.52 14.16
N ARG A 111 -27.20 38.90 15.44
CA ARG A 111 -27.78 38.22 16.61
C ARG A 111 -29.07 38.87 17.15
N LEU A 112 -29.36 40.12 16.78
CA LEU A 112 -30.51 40.89 17.30
C LEU A 112 -31.80 40.75 16.47
N ARG A 113 -32.06 39.55 15.91
CA ARG A 113 -33.32 39.23 15.22
C ARG A 113 -34.07 38.08 15.90
N PRO A 114 -34.88 38.36 16.95
CA PRO A 114 -35.70 37.34 17.60
C PRO A 114 -36.93 37.00 16.75
N GLY A 115 -36.78 36.04 15.83
CA GLY A 115 -37.87 35.57 14.98
C GLY A 115 -37.40 34.60 13.90
N ALA A 116 -38.02 33.42 13.86
CA ALA A 116 -37.53 32.20 13.22
C ALA A 116 -36.20 31.70 13.79
N ALA A 117 -36.21 30.49 14.38
CA ALA A 117 -34.97 29.75 14.54
C ALA A 117 -34.44 29.44 13.13
N PRO A 118 -33.17 29.72 12.81
CA PRO A 118 -32.59 29.19 11.59
C PRO A 118 -32.58 27.67 11.71
N ASP A 119 -33.06 26.97 10.68
CA ASP A 119 -32.85 25.53 10.59
C ASP A 119 -31.35 25.27 10.70
N THR A 120 -30.94 24.65 11.81
CA THR A 120 -29.59 24.17 11.98
C THR A 120 -29.45 22.96 11.07
N THR A 121 -29.18 23.22 9.79
CA THR A 121 -28.55 22.30 8.86
C THR A 121 -27.22 21.91 9.49
N SER A 122 -27.28 20.87 10.33
CA SER A 122 -26.11 20.29 10.97
C SER A 122 -25.12 19.98 9.86
N VAL A 123 -23.96 20.63 9.90
CA VAL A 123 -22.87 20.37 8.96
C VAL A 123 -22.52 18.90 9.15
N GLU A 124 -23.02 18.06 8.25
CA GLU A 124 -22.81 16.63 8.29
C GLU A 124 -21.31 16.38 8.32
N THR A 125 -20.81 15.92 9.47
CA THR A 125 -19.42 15.50 9.55
C THR A 125 -19.27 14.33 8.57
N PRO A 126 -18.21 14.27 7.73
CA PRO A 126 -18.11 13.26 6.67
C PRO A 126 -18.19 11.78 7.12
N LEU A 127 -18.19 11.53 8.43
CA LEU A 127 -18.46 10.25 9.07
C LEU A 127 -19.94 9.83 9.02
N SER A 128 -20.92 10.74 9.00
CA SER A 128 -22.35 10.38 8.87
C SER A 128 -22.65 9.76 7.50
N GLN A 129 -21.97 10.25 6.47
CA GLN A 129 -22.08 9.79 5.08
C GLN A 129 -21.35 8.46 4.81
N LEU A 130 -20.65 7.90 5.80
CA LEU A 130 -20.11 6.54 5.72
C LEU A 130 -21.21 5.50 5.96
N PRO A 131 -21.24 4.39 5.18
CA PRO A 131 -22.01 3.19 5.52
C PRO A 131 -21.66 2.68 6.92
N GLU A 132 -22.61 1.98 7.56
CA GLU A 132 -22.45 1.53 8.94
C GLU A 132 -21.25 0.59 9.14
N SER A 133 -21.00 -0.31 8.18
CA SER A 133 -19.81 -1.19 8.14
C SER A 133 -18.46 -0.46 8.11
N CYS A 134 -18.44 0.80 7.66
CA CYS A 134 -17.25 1.65 7.64
C CYS A 134 -17.05 2.48 8.91
N ARG A 135 -18.02 2.49 9.86
CA ARG A 135 -17.96 3.33 11.06
C ARG A 135 -17.14 2.63 12.15
N GLY A 136 -16.30 3.40 12.86
CA GLY A 136 -15.18 2.87 13.68
C GLY A 136 -15.52 1.78 14.70
N HIS A 137 -16.74 1.75 15.26
CA HIS A 137 -17.16 0.71 16.21
C HIS A 137 -17.52 -0.63 15.55
N TYR A 138 -18.04 -0.62 14.31
CA TYR A 138 -18.18 -1.84 13.50
C TYR A 138 -16.83 -2.27 12.94
N CYS A 139 -16.01 -1.29 12.58
CA CYS A 139 -14.72 -1.51 11.93
C CYS A 139 -13.82 -2.53 12.64
N LEU A 140 -13.63 -2.34 13.96
CA LEU A 140 -12.77 -3.18 14.78
C LEU A 140 -13.43 -4.50 15.22
N ARG A 141 -14.73 -4.67 14.95
CA ARG A 141 -15.46 -5.94 15.16
C ARG A 141 -15.32 -6.85 13.94
N GLU A 142 -15.50 -6.29 12.74
CA GLU A 142 -15.35 -6.99 11.45
C GLU A 142 -13.86 -7.12 11.03
N GLY A 143 -13.01 -7.55 11.97
CA GLY A 143 -11.59 -7.87 11.74
C GLY A 143 -10.64 -6.69 11.51
N GLY A 144 -11.13 -5.48 11.27
CA GLY A 144 -10.33 -4.28 10.98
C GLY A 144 -9.35 -3.90 12.11
N LYS A 145 -8.22 -3.27 11.75
CA LYS A 145 -7.15 -2.88 12.68
C LYS A 145 -7.14 -1.39 12.96
N GLU A 146 -7.23 -0.57 11.92
CA GLU A 146 -7.24 0.89 12.00
C GLU A 146 -8.57 1.46 11.46
N PRO A 147 -9.16 2.48 12.09
CA PRO A 147 -10.46 3.04 11.67
C PRO A 147 -10.39 3.69 10.28
N PHE A 148 -11.54 3.75 9.59
CA PHE A 148 -11.64 4.31 8.22
C PHE A 148 -10.98 5.70 8.11
N GLY A 149 -10.02 5.83 7.22
CA GLY A 149 -9.26 7.08 7.00
C GLY A 149 -8.07 7.32 7.92
N ALA A 150 -7.75 6.40 8.85
CA ALA A 150 -6.44 6.38 9.50
C ALA A 150 -5.31 6.20 8.47
N VAL A 151 -4.13 6.79 8.72
CA VAL A 151 -2.95 6.62 7.85
C VAL A 151 -2.26 5.30 8.20
N LEU A 152 -2.09 4.43 7.20
CA LEU A 152 -1.39 3.15 7.36
C LEU A 152 0.12 3.27 7.12
N GLY A 153 0.51 4.18 6.23
CA GLY A 153 1.89 4.36 5.78
C GLY A 153 1.98 5.34 4.61
N ALA A 154 3.16 5.52 4.04
CA ALA A 154 3.38 6.36 2.85
C ALA A 154 4.57 5.90 2.01
N HIS A 155 4.40 5.81 0.69
CA HIS A 155 5.51 5.63 -0.24
C HIS A 155 5.75 6.91 -1.05
N ASP A 156 6.98 7.41 -1.10
CA ASP A 156 7.37 8.67 -1.76
C ASP A 156 6.51 9.90 -1.34
N GLY A 157 5.87 9.86 -0.17
CA GLY A 157 4.94 10.88 0.32
C GLY A 157 3.48 10.71 -0.15
N VAL A 158 3.16 9.62 -0.86
CA VAL A 158 1.78 9.20 -1.15
C VAL A 158 1.28 8.34 0.01
N PHE A 159 0.45 8.93 0.87
CA PHE A 159 -0.14 8.24 2.03
C PHE A 159 -1.15 7.16 1.62
N ALA A 160 -1.10 6.01 2.27
CA ALA A 160 -2.18 5.02 2.22
C ALA A 160 -3.09 5.17 3.44
N TYR A 161 -4.39 5.05 3.22
CA TYR A 161 -5.42 5.19 4.24
C TYR A 161 -6.19 3.90 4.44
N SER A 162 -6.61 3.64 5.69
CA SER A 162 -7.46 2.50 6.02
C SER A 162 -8.80 2.59 5.32
N ASN A 163 -9.16 1.56 4.54
CA ASN A 163 -10.55 1.32 4.13
C ASN A 163 -11.36 0.60 5.23
N CYS A 164 -10.86 0.56 6.47
CA CYS A 164 -11.45 -0.15 7.60
C CYS A 164 -11.44 -1.70 7.50
N ASN A 165 -12.09 -2.28 6.50
CA ASN A 165 -11.97 -3.68 6.13
C ASN A 165 -12.19 -3.84 4.62
N SER A 166 -11.71 -4.95 4.04
CA SER A 166 -11.82 -5.25 2.61
C SER A 166 -13.24 -5.64 2.18
N ASP A 167 -13.97 -6.33 3.06
CA ASP A 167 -15.07 -7.22 2.65
C ASP A 167 -16.45 -6.55 2.75
N THR A 168 -16.63 -5.63 3.70
CA THR A 168 -17.95 -5.03 4.03
C THR A 168 -17.98 -3.50 3.95
N CYS A 169 -16.82 -2.83 4.04
CA CYS A 169 -16.75 -1.37 3.93
C CYS A 169 -16.56 -0.90 2.48
N THR A 170 -17.67 -0.62 1.77
CA THR A 170 -17.61 0.08 0.47
C THR A 170 -18.18 1.49 0.61
N SER A 171 -17.32 2.48 0.84
CA SER A 171 -17.74 3.88 0.95
C SER A 171 -17.85 4.56 -0.43
N LEU A 172 -18.98 5.22 -0.67
CA LEU A 172 -19.22 5.99 -1.91
C LEU A 172 -18.56 7.37 -1.90
N LEU A 173 -17.91 7.76 -0.79
CA LEU A 173 -17.22 9.05 -0.67
C LEU A 173 -16.00 9.09 -1.60
N LYS A 174 -15.96 10.07 -2.50
CA LYS A 174 -14.83 10.25 -3.42
C LYS A 174 -13.66 10.96 -2.73
N TYR A 175 -12.42 10.59 -3.08
CA TYR A 175 -11.26 11.45 -2.82
C TYR A 175 -11.01 12.34 -4.04
N GLN A 176 -10.65 13.59 -3.75
CA GLN A 176 -10.37 14.62 -4.73
C GLN A 176 -9.14 15.39 -4.30
N MET A 177 -8.28 15.73 -5.25
CA MET A 177 -7.04 16.46 -5.02
C MET A 177 -6.87 17.59 -6.03
N ALA A 178 -6.31 18.71 -5.56
CA ALA A 178 -5.97 19.84 -6.42
C ALA A 178 -4.64 19.58 -7.11
N ILE A 179 -4.67 19.37 -8.43
CA ILE A 179 -3.49 19.24 -9.29
C ILE A 179 -3.11 20.64 -9.81
N PRO A 180 -1.87 21.11 -9.64
CA PRO A 180 -1.41 22.35 -10.27
C PRO A 180 -1.56 22.31 -11.79
N LEU A 181 -2.08 23.38 -12.39
CA LEU A 181 -2.20 23.51 -13.84
C LEU A 181 -0.90 24.12 -14.41
N PRO A 182 -0.19 23.42 -15.31
CA PRO A 182 0.89 24.03 -16.09
C PRO A 182 0.39 25.25 -16.88
N PRO A 183 1.21 26.30 -17.06
CA PRO A 183 0.89 27.39 -17.98
C PRO A 183 0.56 26.86 -19.37
N GLY A 184 -0.64 27.20 -19.89
CA GLY A 184 -1.15 26.71 -21.17
C GLY A 184 -2.00 25.44 -21.11
N ALA A 185 -1.89 24.59 -20.07
CA ALA A 185 -2.65 23.33 -19.95
C ALA A 185 -4.11 23.52 -19.47
N ARG A 186 -4.74 24.63 -19.85
CA ARG A 186 -6.12 24.98 -19.50
C ARG A 186 -7.09 24.47 -20.55
N THR A 187 -8.16 23.84 -20.09
CA THR A 187 -9.30 23.39 -20.89
C THR A 187 -10.47 24.35 -20.73
N ALA A 188 -11.51 24.20 -21.57
CA ALA A 188 -12.77 24.94 -21.43
C ALA A 188 -13.57 24.59 -20.15
N LEU A 189 -13.14 23.60 -19.36
CA LEU A 189 -13.73 23.23 -18.07
C LEU A 189 -13.06 23.93 -16.87
N ASP A 190 -11.89 24.54 -17.06
CA ASP A 190 -11.17 25.23 -16.00
C ASP A 190 -11.64 26.69 -15.87
N ALA A 191 -11.76 27.21 -14.65
CA ALA A 191 -12.14 28.61 -14.43
C ALA A 191 -11.08 29.58 -15.02
N PRO A 192 -11.45 30.79 -15.49
CA PRO A 192 -10.51 31.72 -16.16
C PRO A 192 -9.25 32.10 -15.38
N HIS A 193 -9.24 31.93 -14.05
CA HIS A 193 -8.11 32.19 -13.16
C HIS A 193 -7.67 30.95 -12.37
N ALA A 194 -8.09 29.74 -12.76
CA ALA A 194 -7.66 28.50 -12.13
C ALA A 194 -6.13 28.32 -12.23
N THR A 195 -5.50 28.10 -11.08
CA THR A 195 -4.11 27.66 -10.94
C THR A 195 -4.02 26.16 -10.61
N THR A 196 -5.16 25.54 -10.25
CA THR A 196 -5.30 24.11 -9.97
C THR A 196 -6.59 23.57 -10.58
N ARG A 197 -6.59 22.28 -10.92
CA ARG A 197 -7.77 21.49 -11.32
C ARG A 197 -8.08 20.48 -10.24
N LEU A 198 -9.33 20.40 -9.80
CA LEU A 198 -9.78 19.44 -8.79
C LEU A 198 -10.09 18.10 -9.47
N MET A 199 -9.22 17.11 -9.29
CA MET A 199 -9.32 15.80 -9.93
C MET A 199 -9.76 14.72 -8.94
N THR A 200 -10.68 13.85 -9.35
CA THR A 200 -11.16 12.71 -8.55
C THR A 200 -10.26 11.51 -8.77
N THR A 201 -9.67 10.98 -7.70
CA THR A 201 -8.77 9.81 -7.77
C THR A 201 -9.51 8.48 -7.65
N GLY A 202 -10.67 8.44 -6.98
CA GLY A 202 -11.46 7.24 -6.76
C GLY A 202 -12.35 7.34 -5.52
N MET A 203 -12.84 6.19 -5.05
CA MET A 203 -13.60 6.06 -3.79
C MET A 203 -12.65 5.85 -2.61
N LYS A 204 -12.91 6.55 -1.50
CA LYS A 204 -12.18 6.40 -0.24
C LYS A 204 -12.47 5.01 0.35
N TRP A 205 -11.50 4.19 0.69
CA TRP A 205 -10.06 4.24 0.40
C TRP A 205 -9.65 2.98 -0.36
N GLN A 206 -10.25 2.84 -1.55
CA GLN A 206 -10.14 1.65 -2.38
C GLN A 206 -8.75 1.50 -3.01
N CYS A 207 -8.40 0.29 -3.44
CA CYS A 207 -7.13 -0.02 -4.10
C CYS A 207 -6.90 0.82 -5.38
N VAL A 208 -7.96 0.93 -6.21
CA VAL A 208 -7.97 1.74 -7.44
C VAL A 208 -7.78 3.24 -7.16
N GLU A 209 -8.24 3.73 -6.00
CA GLU A 209 -8.04 5.12 -5.58
C GLU A 209 -6.56 5.40 -5.29
N PHE A 210 -5.91 4.51 -4.52
CA PHE A 210 -4.48 4.60 -4.23
C PHE A 210 -3.64 4.53 -5.51
N ALA A 211 -3.90 3.54 -6.37
CA ALA A 211 -3.17 3.33 -7.61
C ALA A 211 -3.23 4.56 -8.54
N ARG A 212 -4.43 5.13 -8.74
CA ARG A 212 -4.60 6.33 -9.57
C ARG A 212 -3.92 7.55 -8.94
N ARG A 213 -4.11 7.76 -7.63
CA ARG A 213 -3.46 8.86 -6.89
C ARG A 213 -1.94 8.75 -6.87
N TYR A 214 -1.40 7.53 -6.84
CA TYR A 214 0.04 7.30 -6.90
C TYR A 214 0.62 7.73 -8.25
N TRP A 215 0.06 7.28 -9.39
CA TRP A 215 0.50 7.74 -10.70
C TRP A 215 0.33 9.26 -10.90
N MET A 216 -0.71 9.87 -10.32
CA MET A 216 -0.90 11.33 -10.36
C MET A 216 0.10 12.13 -9.53
N LEU A 217 0.84 11.51 -8.60
CA LEU A 217 1.82 12.19 -7.73
C LEU A 217 3.27 11.77 -7.97
N ARG A 218 3.48 10.53 -8.42
CA ARG A 218 4.77 9.82 -8.49
C ARG A 218 4.90 8.90 -9.71
N GLY A 219 3.93 8.95 -10.63
CA GLY A 219 4.00 8.23 -11.89
C GLY A 219 5.24 8.63 -12.69
N LYS A 220 5.83 7.64 -13.35
CA LYS A 220 7.02 7.77 -14.20
C LYS A 220 6.73 7.10 -15.55
N PRO A 221 7.28 7.60 -16.66
CA PRO A 221 8.22 8.72 -16.77
C PRO A 221 7.63 10.10 -16.41
N THR A 222 6.40 10.39 -16.86
CA THR A 222 5.66 11.63 -16.54
C THR A 222 4.43 11.32 -15.66
N PRO A 223 4.04 12.16 -14.67
CA PRO A 223 2.84 11.91 -13.86
C PRO A 223 1.55 11.79 -14.69
N ALA A 224 0.75 10.76 -14.41
CA ALA A 224 -0.36 10.32 -15.26
C ALA A 224 -1.57 9.86 -14.44
N PHE A 225 -2.69 9.65 -15.13
CA PHE A 225 -3.84 8.94 -14.58
C PHE A 225 -4.43 7.99 -15.62
N PHE A 226 -5.02 6.90 -15.14
CA PHE A 226 -5.77 5.96 -15.96
C PHE A 226 -7.28 6.24 -15.85
N GLY A 227 -8.03 5.89 -16.90
CA GLY A 227 -9.46 6.18 -17.04
C GLY A 227 -10.37 5.54 -15.97
N PRO A 228 -11.69 5.79 -16.02
CA PRO A 228 -12.64 5.16 -15.12
C PRO A 228 -12.67 3.64 -15.35
N VAL A 229 -12.79 2.88 -14.26
CA VAL A 229 -12.91 1.42 -14.21
C VAL A 229 -13.93 1.04 -13.13
N VAL A 230 -14.54 -0.14 -13.23
CA VAL A 230 -15.54 -0.61 -12.24
C VAL A 230 -14.87 -1.45 -11.16
N GLY A 231 -13.98 -2.37 -11.57
CA GLY A 231 -13.07 -3.11 -10.69
C GLY A 231 -11.60 -2.80 -11.00
N ALA A 232 -10.70 -3.32 -10.17
CA ALA A 232 -9.26 -3.20 -10.38
C ALA A 232 -8.77 -4.09 -11.55
N ALA A 233 -9.38 -5.26 -11.77
CA ALA A 233 -9.05 -6.13 -12.91
C ALA A 233 -9.27 -5.43 -14.27
N ASP A 234 -10.26 -4.53 -14.37
CA ASP A 234 -10.58 -3.82 -15.62
C ASP A 234 -9.41 -2.93 -16.10
N ILE A 235 -8.45 -2.59 -15.22
CA ILE A 235 -7.19 -1.92 -15.58
C ILE A 235 -6.39 -2.80 -16.54
N TRP A 236 -6.37 -4.12 -16.33
CA TRP A 236 -5.77 -5.07 -17.25
C TRP A 236 -6.67 -5.33 -18.46
N ASP A 237 -7.97 -5.57 -18.26
CA ASP A 237 -8.83 -6.07 -19.34
C ASP A 237 -9.26 -4.98 -20.34
N THR A 238 -9.54 -3.76 -19.88
CA THR A 238 -10.23 -2.73 -20.69
C THR A 238 -9.35 -1.56 -21.14
N LEU A 239 -8.35 -1.16 -20.32
CA LEU A 239 -7.59 0.06 -20.57
C LEU A 239 -6.48 -0.16 -21.61
N THR A 240 -6.22 0.82 -22.46
CA THR A 240 -5.19 0.76 -23.53
C THR A 240 -4.15 1.87 -23.43
N HIS A 241 -4.41 2.90 -22.62
CA HIS A 241 -3.57 4.08 -22.47
C HIS A 241 -3.78 4.74 -21.10
N VAL A 242 -2.88 5.65 -20.75
CA VAL A 242 -3.04 6.66 -19.69
C VAL A 242 -3.15 8.05 -20.30
N THR A 243 -3.60 9.02 -19.52
CA THR A 243 -3.56 10.45 -19.85
C THR A 243 -2.59 11.16 -18.89
N PHE A 244 -1.76 12.07 -19.40
CA PHE A 244 -0.89 12.88 -18.54
C PHE A 244 -1.66 14.03 -17.90
N LEU A 245 -1.07 14.66 -16.86
CA LEU A 245 -1.76 15.72 -16.10
C LEU A 245 -2.02 17.01 -16.89
N ASP A 246 -1.47 17.16 -18.09
CA ASP A 246 -1.87 18.22 -19.04
C ASP A 246 -3.33 18.03 -19.54
N ASN A 247 -3.86 16.80 -19.44
CA ASN A 247 -5.15 16.37 -19.97
C ASN A 247 -5.26 16.55 -21.50
N ALA A 248 -4.14 16.40 -22.22
CA ALA A 248 -4.03 16.52 -23.66
C ALA A 248 -3.18 15.40 -24.29
N THR A 249 -2.11 14.98 -23.62
CA THR A 249 -1.24 13.88 -24.09
C THR A 249 -1.59 12.55 -23.42
N THR A 250 -1.32 11.47 -24.15
CA THR A 250 -1.57 10.08 -23.72
C THR A 250 -0.39 9.19 -24.04
N ALA A 251 -0.24 8.11 -23.26
CA ALA A 251 0.82 7.12 -23.45
C ALA A 251 0.22 5.70 -23.42
N PRO A 252 0.78 4.73 -24.17
CA PRO A 252 0.25 3.37 -24.22
C PRO A 252 0.36 2.67 -22.85
N LEU A 253 -0.66 1.89 -22.50
CA LEU A 253 -0.65 1.06 -21.31
C LEU A 253 -0.11 -0.34 -21.65
N LEU A 254 1.19 -0.51 -21.46
CA LEU A 254 1.90 -1.77 -21.64
C LEU A 254 1.49 -2.77 -20.55
N LYS A 255 1.26 -4.02 -20.94
CA LYS A 255 0.75 -5.09 -20.06
C LYS A 255 1.71 -6.27 -20.06
N PHE A 256 2.29 -6.58 -18.91
CA PHE A 256 3.29 -7.64 -18.76
C PHE A 256 2.71 -8.80 -17.97
N LYS A 257 2.46 -9.93 -18.64
CA LYS A 257 1.75 -11.06 -18.05
C LYS A 257 2.67 -11.79 -17.06
N ASN A 258 2.14 -12.12 -15.89
CA ASN A 258 2.91 -12.80 -14.87
C ASN A 258 3.43 -14.15 -15.39
N GLY A 259 4.73 -14.41 -15.26
CA GLY A 259 5.36 -15.62 -15.78
C GLY A 259 5.38 -15.72 -17.32
N ALA A 260 5.18 -14.63 -18.08
CA ALA A 260 5.47 -14.64 -19.52
C ALA A 260 6.98 -14.50 -19.79
N ARG A 261 7.42 -15.02 -20.94
CA ARG A 261 8.82 -14.89 -21.38
C ARG A 261 9.12 -13.44 -21.80
N LEU A 262 10.33 -12.97 -21.53
CA LEU A 262 10.81 -11.67 -22.03
C LEU A 262 10.65 -11.59 -23.56
N GLY A 263 10.20 -10.43 -24.04
CA GLY A 263 9.88 -10.20 -25.46
C GLY A 263 8.54 -10.81 -25.93
N TYR A 264 7.98 -11.77 -25.20
CA TYR A 264 6.71 -12.44 -25.51
C TYR A 264 5.63 -12.09 -24.47
N GLY A 265 5.45 -10.80 -24.21
CA GLY A 265 4.52 -10.28 -23.20
C GLY A 265 5.04 -10.32 -21.75
N GLY A 266 6.29 -10.75 -21.52
CA GLY A 266 6.98 -10.62 -20.24
C GLY A 266 7.93 -9.43 -20.20
N SER A 267 8.14 -8.86 -19.02
CA SER A 267 9.17 -7.85 -18.70
C SER A 267 9.77 -8.17 -17.34
N ALA A 268 10.63 -7.29 -16.81
CA ALA A 268 10.91 -7.23 -15.38
C ALA A 268 9.91 -6.28 -14.70
N PRO A 269 9.46 -6.55 -13.46
CA PRO A 269 8.75 -5.56 -12.66
C PRO A 269 9.70 -4.40 -12.28
N ARG A 270 9.17 -3.18 -12.21
CA ARG A 270 9.89 -1.94 -11.88
C ARG A 270 9.09 -1.13 -10.86
N VAL A 271 9.78 -0.26 -10.12
CA VAL A 271 9.14 0.71 -9.21
C VAL A 271 8.24 1.65 -10.01
N GLY A 272 6.96 1.72 -9.63
CA GLY A 272 5.92 2.48 -10.31
C GLY A 272 4.94 1.62 -11.14
N ASP A 273 5.25 0.34 -11.42
CA ASP A 273 4.31 -0.57 -12.08
C ASP A 273 3.07 -0.82 -11.19
N LEU A 274 1.91 -1.05 -11.80
CA LEU A 274 0.71 -1.51 -11.09
C LEU A 274 0.56 -3.03 -11.24
N LEU A 275 0.71 -3.76 -10.14
CA LEU A 275 0.44 -5.20 -10.06
C LEU A 275 -1.08 -5.42 -10.06
N ILE A 276 -1.58 -6.27 -10.97
CA ILE A 276 -3.02 -6.54 -11.13
C ILE A 276 -3.33 -7.99 -10.75
N TYR A 277 -4.33 -8.14 -9.88
CA TYR A 277 -5.01 -9.40 -9.60
C TYR A 277 -6.28 -9.48 -10.45
N PRO A 278 -6.57 -10.62 -11.07
CA PRO A 278 -7.79 -10.83 -11.83
C PRO A 278 -8.99 -10.91 -10.88
N ARG A 279 -10.20 -10.90 -11.45
CA ARG A 279 -11.39 -11.29 -10.68
C ARG A 279 -11.31 -12.78 -10.35
N ASP A 280 -11.61 -13.18 -9.11
CA ASP A 280 -11.78 -14.58 -8.76
C ASP A 280 -13.25 -15.04 -8.92
N ALA A 281 -13.44 -16.36 -8.93
CA ALA A 281 -14.77 -16.99 -9.01
C ALA A 281 -15.36 -17.30 -7.62
N GLU A 282 -14.53 -17.26 -6.58
CA GLU A 282 -14.90 -17.60 -5.19
C GLU A 282 -15.45 -16.38 -4.42
N GLY A 283 -15.13 -15.16 -4.87
CA GLY A 283 -15.78 -13.92 -4.45
C GLY A 283 -14.88 -12.95 -3.67
N PHE A 284 -13.76 -13.43 -3.09
CA PHE A 284 -12.83 -12.63 -2.29
C PHE A 284 -12.32 -11.41 -3.07
N PHE A 285 -11.98 -11.59 -4.36
CA PHE A 285 -11.69 -10.53 -5.30
C PHE A 285 -12.67 -10.52 -6.49
N SER A 286 -13.97 -10.41 -6.19
CA SER A 286 -15.03 -10.16 -7.20
C SER A 286 -14.76 -8.96 -8.14
N TYR A 287 -13.94 -7.98 -7.73
CA TYR A 287 -13.50 -6.83 -8.53
C TYR A 287 -12.05 -6.90 -9.01
N GLY A 288 -11.31 -7.96 -8.67
CA GLY A 288 -9.85 -7.98 -8.72
C GLY A 288 -9.24 -7.01 -7.70
N HIS A 289 -7.91 -6.88 -7.73
CA HIS A 289 -7.17 -5.97 -6.86
C HIS A 289 -6.00 -5.30 -7.60
N VAL A 290 -5.53 -4.15 -7.11
CA VAL A 290 -4.38 -3.43 -7.66
C VAL A 290 -3.45 -2.89 -6.57
N ALA A 291 -2.15 -3.12 -6.75
CA ALA A 291 -1.09 -2.64 -5.88
C ALA A 291 0.01 -1.93 -6.68
N VAL A 292 0.66 -0.94 -6.07
CA VAL A 292 1.82 -0.25 -6.66
C VAL A 292 3.09 -1.03 -6.31
N VAL A 293 3.93 -1.34 -7.29
CA VAL A 293 5.28 -1.87 -7.04
C VAL A 293 6.18 -0.73 -6.56
N VAL A 294 6.73 -0.85 -5.35
CA VAL A 294 7.49 0.22 -4.68
C VAL A 294 8.98 -0.09 -4.45
N ARG A 295 9.36 -1.37 -4.50
CA ARG A 295 10.76 -1.82 -4.50
C ARG A 295 10.83 -3.20 -5.15
N VAL A 296 11.91 -3.48 -5.87
CA VAL A 296 12.19 -4.81 -6.43
C VAL A 296 13.62 -5.18 -6.05
N GLU A 297 13.80 -6.37 -5.49
CA GLU A 297 15.10 -6.88 -5.02
C GLU A 297 15.36 -8.28 -5.58
N MET A 298 16.63 -8.61 -5.73
CA MET A 298 17.14 -9.93 -6.14
C MET A 298 18.08 -10.44 -5.07
N THR A 299 18.06 -11.74 -4.78
CA THR A 299 19.08 -12.34 -3.92
C THR A 299 20.42 -12.34 -4.65
N THR A 300 21.42 -11.65 -4.09
CA THR A 300 22.77 -11.59 -4.68
C THR A 300 23.51 -12.92 -4.61
N LYS A 301 23.08 -13.79 -3.69
CA LYS A 301 23.36 -15.23 -3.75
C LYS A 301 22.26 -15.90 -4.58
N ALA A 302 22.66 -16.53 -5.67
CA ALA A 302 22.02 -17.79 -6.03
C ALA A 302 22.30 -18.77 -4.89
N GLU A 303 21.35 -19.62 -4.55
CA GLU A 303 21.64 -20.76 -3.69
C GLU A 303 22.61 -21.66 -4.46
N THR A 304 23.82 -21.85 -3.93
CA THR A 304 24.69 -22.90 -4.42
C THR A 304 24.03 -24.20 -3.97
N ASP A 305 23.42 -24.87 -4.95
CA ASP A 305 22.93 -26.23 -4.80
C ASP A 305 24.16 -27.12 -4.59
N ASP A 306 24.60 -27.20 -3.33
CA ASP A 306 25.79 -27.94 -2.88
C ASP A 306 25.57 -29.47 -2.92
N SER A 307 24.66 -29.93 -3.79
CA SER A 307 24.45 -31.32 -4.19
C SER A 307 25.64 -31.83 -5.02
N HIS A 308 26.72 -32.10 -4.28
CA HIS A 308 27.83 -33.01 -4.54
C HIS A 308 28.24 -33.27 -6.00
N MET A 309 29.51 -32.95 -6.30
CA MET A 309 30.13 -33.08 -7.62
C MET A 309 29.81 -34.40 -8.35
N ASP A 310 29.22 -34.28 -9.53
CA ASP A 310 29.65 -35.03 -10.70
C ASP A 310 30.02 -34.02 -11.81
N ALA A 311 31.27 -34.08 -12.25
CA ALA A 311 31.81 -33.12 -13.21
C ALA A 311 31.52 -33.55 -14.65
N ALA A 312 31.45 -32.57 -15.56
CA ALA A 312 31.40 -32.77 -17.02
C ALA A 312 30.11 -33.40 -17.60
N VAL A 313 28.93 -32.99 -17.14
CA VAL A 313 27.76 -32.86 -18.05
C VAL A 313 27.36 -31.39 -18.15
N THR A 314 27.45 -30.82 -19.34
CA THR A 314 27.02 -29.45 -19.65
C THR A 314 25.49 -29.38 -19.72
N SER A 315 24.85 -29.49 -18.57
CA SER A 315 23.39 -29.41 -18.43
C SER A 315 22.90 -28.00 -18.76
N SER A 316 22.29 -27.82 -19.94
CA SER A 316 21.68 -26.58 -20.43
C SER A 316 20.35 -26.23 -19.72
N LYS A 317 20.16 -26.74 -18.49
CA LYS A 317 18.96 -26.55 -17.69
C LYS A 317 18.87 -25.09 -17.21
N PRO A 318 17.73 -24.40 -17.40
CA PRO A 318 17.53 -23.05 -16.88
C PRO A 318 17.74 -22.98 -15.37
N ARG A 319 18.38 -21.90 -14.92
CA ARG A 319 18.58 -21.59 -13.50
C ARG A 319 17.36 -20.82 -12.97
N GLN A 320 17.20 -20.79 -11.64
CA GLN A 320 16.26 -19.90 -10.98
C GLN A 320 17.01 -19.01 -9.99
N ARG A 321 16.70 -17.71 -9.99
CA ARG A 321 17.12 -16.76 -8.95
C ARG A 321 15.89 -16.20 -8.25
N HIS A 322 15.98 -16.06 -6.94
CA HIS A 322 14.89 -15.54 -6.11
C HIS A 322 15.08 -14.05 -5.81
N GLY A 323 14.03 -13.43 -5.27
CA GLY A 323 13.96 -12.01 -5.00
C GLY A 323 12.65 -11.64 -4.32
N LEU A 324 12.41 -10.34 -4.16
CA LEU A 324 11.20 -9.80 -3.54
C LEU A 324 10.66 -8.61 -4.35
N VAL A 325 9.34 -8.56 -4.52
CA VAL A 325 8.61 -7.35 -4.93
C VAL A 325 7.88 -6.80 -3.72
N TYR A 326 8.15 -5.54 -3.37
CA TYR A 326 7.44 -4.83 -2.31
C TYR A 326 6.31 -4.01 -2.92
N LEU A 327 5.17 -4.01 -2.24
CA LEU A 327 3.93 -3.41 -2.70
C LEU A 327 3.49 -2.24 -1.81
N ALA A 328 2.71 -1.33 -2.38
CA ALA A 328 1.95 -0.32 -1.64
C ALA A 328 0.52 -0.30 -2.17
N GLU A 329 -0.44 -0.48 -1.27
CA GLU A 329 -1.86 -0.60 -1.63
C GLU A 329 -2.78 -0.10 -0.51
N GLN A 330 -4.05 0.14 -0.84
CA GLN A 330 -5.14 0.26 0.13
C GLN A 330 -6.13 -0.88 -0.13
N ASN A 331 -6.99 -1.19 0.84
CA ASN A 331 -8.03 -2.22 0.74
C ASN A 331 -7.52 -3.67 0.51
N TRP A 332 -6.32 -3.99 0.99
CA TRP A 332 -5.86 -5.38 1.19
C TRP A 332 -5.86 -5.74 2.67
N ASP A 333 -5.29 -4.85 3.50
CA ASP A 333 -5.39 -4.88 4.95
C ASP A 333 -5.70 -3.44 5.44
N SER A 334 -6.15 -3.33 6.68
CA SER A 334 -6.32 -2.10 7.45
C SER A 334 -5.23 -1.92 8.51
N ALA A 335 -4.27 -2.86 8.64
CA ALA A 335 -3.12 -2.72 9.52
C ALA A 335 -2.18 -1.56 9.11
N THR A 336 -1.66 -0.84 10.10
CA THR A 336 -0.50 0.04 9.92
C THR A 336 0.66 -0.75 9.31
N TRP A 337 1.28 -0.20 8.26
CA TRP A 337 2.31 -0.84 7.45
C TRP A 337 3.57 -1.19 8.27
N PRO A 338 4.41 -2.17 7.85
CA PRO A 338 5.56 -2.62 8.62
C PRO A 338 6.56 -1.53 9.07
N ASN A 339 6.98 -1.66 10.33
CA ASN A 339 8.08 -0.90 10.93
C ASN A 339 9.42 -1.18 10.22
N PRO A 340 10.40 -0.25 10.28
CA PRO A 340 10.35 1.06 10.95
C PRO A 340 9.99 2.23 10.01
N TYR A 341 9.75 1.97 8.73
CA TYR A 341 9.61 3.01 7.70
C TYR A 341 8.19 3.20 7.17
N HIS A 342 7.27 2.26 7.40
CA HIS A 342 5.88 2.32 6.95
C HIS A 342 5.75 2.71 5.45
N ASN A 343 6.62 2.16 4.59
CA ASN A 343 6.80 2.60 3.19
C ASN A 343 6.49 1.52 2.12
N TYR A 344 5.95 0.39 2.55
CA TYR A 344 5.33 -0.66 1.73
C TYR A 344 4.27 -1.36 2.61
N SER A 345 3.21 -1.93 2.02
CA SER A 345 2.20 -2.73 2.73
C SER A 345 2.71 -4.13 3.05
N ARG A 346 3.24 -4.82 2.03
CA ARG A 346 3.75 -6.21 2.08
C ARG A 346 4.81 -6.46 1.00
N SER A 347 5.39 -7.65 1.02
CA SER A 347 6.34 -8.13 0.01
C SER A 347 5.97 -9.53 -0.49
N LEU A 348 6.18 -9.78 -1.78
CA LEU A 348 5.91 -11.05 -2.45
C LEU A 348 7.19 -11.67 -3.02
N PRO A 349 7.35 -13.00 -3.00
CA PRO A 349 8.44 -13.68 -3.70
C PRO A 349 8.46 -13.38 -5.20
N LEU A 350 9.66 -13.11 -5.72
CA LEU A 350 9.94 -12.99 -7.15
C LEU A 350 10.83 -14.16 -7.56
N VAL A 351 10.42 -14.91 -8.58
CA VAL A 351 11.22 -15.95 -9.22
C VAL A 351 11.61 -15.47 -10.61
N VAL A 352 12.91 -15.50 -10.91
CA VAL A 352 13.46 -15.23 -12.23
C VAL A 352 13.98 -16.54 -12.81
N LEU A 353 13.44 -16.98 -13.95
CA LEU A 353 14.05 -18.05 -14.73
C LEU A 353 15.18 -17.45 -15.55
N GLU A 354 16.36 -18.05 -15.53
CA GLU A 354 17.55 -17.58 -16.24
C GLU A 354 18.11 -18.67 -17.16
N SER A 355 18.79 -18.26 -18.23
CA SER A 355 19.51 -19.15 -19.13
C SER A 355 20.75 -19.76 -18.45
N ALA A 356 21.44 -20.69 -19.13
CA ALA A 356 22.70 -21.25 -18.62
C ALA A 356 23.78 -20.16 -18.42
N GLU A 357 23.73 -19.12 -19.25
CA GLU A 357 24.59 -17.93 -19.25
C GLU A 357 24.17 -16.89 -18.17
N GLY A 358 23.07 -17.12 -17.44
CA GLY A 358 22.56 -16.20 -16.43
C GLY A 358 21.75 -15.01 -16.99
N LEU A 359 21.30 -15.08 -18.24
CA LEU A 359 20.41 -14.05 -18.80
C LEU A 359 18.96 -14.32 -18.35
N PRO A 360 18.20 -13.33 -17.85
CA PRO A 360 16.82 -13.53 -17.46
C PRO A 360 15.94 -13.85 -18.67
N LEU A 361 15.04 -14.82 -18.50
CA LEU A 361 14.12 -15.33 -19.54
C LEU A 361 12.64 -15.07 -19.20
N GLN A 362 12.30 -15.04 -17.91
CA GLN A 362 10.93 -15.01 -17.40
C GLN A 362 10.93 -14.45 -15.98
N TYR A 363 9.95 -13.63 -15.62
CA TYR A 363 9.74 -13.12 -14.26
C TYR A 363 8.36 -13.54 -13.75
N THR A 364 8.32 -14.15 -12.57
CA THR A 364 7.08 -14.63 -11.94
C THR A 364 7.00 -14.08 -10.52
N ILE A 365 6.04 -13.20 -10.26
CA ILE A 365 5.68 -12.80 -8.90
C ILE A 365 4.72 -13.87 -8.35
N GLN A 366 4.99 -14.35 -7.15
CA GLN A 366 4.19 -15.38 -6.48
C GLN A 366 3.42 -14.76 -5.32
N ASP A 367 2.16 -15.14 -5.17
CA ASP A 367 1.33 -14.85 -4.01
C ASP A 367 0.64 -16.18 -3.65
N SER A 368 0.65 -16.54 -2.37
CA SER A 368 0.13 -17.83 -1.89
C SER A 368 -1.38 -17.84 -1.71
N LEU A 369 -2.03 -16.66 -1.74
CA LEU A 369 -3.46 -16.51 -1.49
C LEU A 369 -4.25 -16.38 -2.80
N HIS A 370 -3.75 -15.59 -3.76
CA HIS A 370 -4.49 -15.28 -4.99
C HIS A 370 -3.58 -15.24 -6.22
N GLY A 371 -4.10 -15.68 -7.37
CA GLY A 371 -3.38 -15.61 -8.64
C GLY A 371 -3.13 -14.17 -9.09
N ILE A 372 -1.93 -13.88 -9.63
CA ILE A 372 -1.56 -12.58 -10.19
C ILE A 372 -1.65 -12.64 -11.72
N GLN A 373 -2.38 -11.70 -12.33
CA GLN A 373 -2.59 -11.62 -13.77
C GLN A 373 -1.33 -11.10 -14.49
N GLY A 374 -0.68 -10.11 -13.89
CA GLY A 374 0.50 -9.43 -14.41
C GLY A 374 0.70 -8.08 -13.75
N TRP A 375 1.47 -7.22 -14.40
CA TRP A 375 1.58 -5.81 -14.03
C TRP A 375 1.52 -4.92 -15.27
N VAL A 376 1.05 -3.69 -15.08
CA VAL A 376 0.93 -2.69 -16.15
C VAL A 376 1.84 -1.48 -15.89
N ARG A 377 2.32 -0.91 -16.99
CA ARG A 377 3.22 0.24 -17.03
C ARG A 377 2.78 1.13 -18.20
N TYR A 378 3.02 2.43 -18.09
CA TYR A 378 3.05 3.31 -19.26
C TYR A 378 4.48 3.83 -19.43
N ASP A 379 4.89 4.07 -20.67
CA ASP A 379 6.20 4.61 -21.03
C ASP A 379 6.00 5.72 -22.07
N ASP A 380 6.95 6.64 -22.19
CA ASP A 380 6.85 7.78 -23.14
C ASP A 380 7.16 7.34 -24.60
N GLU A 381 7.66 6.11 -24.81
CA GLU A 381 7.91 5.51 -26.12
C GLU A 381 6.86 4.43 -26.47
N PRO A 382 6.37 4.36 -27.73
CA PRO A 382 5.34 3.42 -28.18
C PRO A 382 5.85 2.05 -28.67
#